data_AF-A0A9D6YV01-F1
#
_entry.id   AF-A0A9D6YV01-F1
#
_cell.length_a   1.000
_cell.length_b   1.000
_cell.length_c   1.000
_cell.angle_alpha   90.00
_cell.angle_beta   90.00
_cell.angle_gamma   90.00
#
_symmetry.space_group_name_H-M   'P 1'
#
loop_
_entity.id
_entity.type
_entity.pdbx_description
1 polymer ?
#
loop_
_entity_poly.entity_id
_entity_poly.type
_entity_poly.pdbx_seq_one_letter_code
_entity_poly.pdbx_strand_id
1 'polypeptide(L)' 'MPVPKKRHSNIRQGKRRFSNYRLKAIGLSRCPQCGAPTLPHQACPACGFYKGRSVIKIKEKKGKGKKE' A
#
# COMPACT_ATOMS: atom_id res chain seq x y z
N MET A 1 -33.41 -15.75 -15.80
CA MET A 1 -32.04 -15.78 -15.23
C MET A 1 -31.92 -17.00 -14.33
N PRO A 2 -30.79 -17.74 -14.34
CA PRO A 2 -30.63 -18.88 -13.44
C PRO A 2 -30.48 -18.40 -11.99
N VAL A 3 -31.33 -18.93 -11.09
CA VAL A 3 -31.36 -18.59 -9.66
C VAL A 3 -30.79 -19.77 -8.86
N PRO A 4 -29.96 -19.53 -7.83
CA PRO A 4 -29.47 -20.59 -6.97
C PRO A 4 -30.62 -21.32 -6.26
N LYS A 5 -30.68 -22.65 -6.41
CA LYS A 5 -31.72 -23.50 -5.80
C LYS A 5 -31.68 -23.51 -4.27
N LYS A 6 -30.49 -23.33 -3.67
CA LYS A 6 -30.26 -23.34 -2.22
C LYS A 6 -29.21 -22.31 -1.82
N ARG A 7 -29.28 -21.84 -0.57
CA ARG A 7 -28.24 -20.99 0.03
C ARG A 7 -26.91 -21.75 0.12
N HIS A 8 -25.80 -21.07 -0.17
CA HIS A 8 -24.47 -21.63 0.07
C HIS A 8 -24.19 -21.76 1.57
N SER A 9 -23.58 -22.88 1.98
CA SER A 9 -23.16 -23.06 3.37
C SER A 9 -22.06 -22.06 3.75
N ASN A 10 -21.99 -21.72 5.05
CA ASN A 10 -20.97 -20.81 5.58
C ASN A 10 -19.55 -21.30 5.25
N ILE A 11 -19.32 -22.62 5.30
CA ILE A 11 -18.02 -23.24 4.96
C ILE A 11 -17.68 -23.02 3.48
N ARG A 12 -18.63 -23.22 2.56
CA ARG A 12 -18.41 -23.03 1.12
C ARG A 12 -18.10 -21.57 0.80
N GLN A 13 -18.84 -20.65 1.41
CA GLN A 13 -18.59 -19.22 1.26
C GLN A 13 -17.22 -18.83 1.84
N GLY A 14 -16.89 -19.30 3.04
CA GLY A 14 -15.61 -19.06 3.70
C GLY A 14 -14.42 -19.52 2.86
N LYS A 15 -14.44 -20.76 2.35
CA LYS A 15 -13.39 -21.31 1.47
C LYS A 15 -13.21 -20.46 0.21
N ARG A 16 -14.30 -20.09 -0.46
CA ARG A 16 -14.25 -19.25 -1.67
C ARG A 16 -13.67 -17.87 -1.40
N ARG A 17 -14.03 -17.24 -0.26
CA ARG A 17 -13.48 -15.94 0.13
C ARG A 17 -12.00 -16.05 0.47
N PHE A 18 -11.62 -17.08 1.23
CA PHE A 18 -10.23 -17.29 1.62
C PHE A 18 -9.29 -17.56 0.44
N SER A 19 -9.75 -18.27 -0.59
CA SER A 19 -8.95 -18.50 -1.79
C SER A 19 -8.80 -17.24 -2.65
N ASN A 20 -9.86 -16.43 -2.75
CA ASN A 20 -9.94 -15.38 -3.78
C ASN A 20 -9.66 -13.97 -3.26
N TYR A 21 -9.87 -13.70 -1.97
CA TYR A 21 -9.82 -12.34 -1.40
C TYR A 21 -8.56 -12.06 -0.59
N ARG A 22 -7.44 -12.69 -0.97
CA ARG A 22 -6.15 -12.41 -0.34
C ARG A 22 -5.54 -11.14 -0.94
N LEU A 23 -5.29 -10.14 -0.10
CA LEU A 23 -4.56 -8.94 -0.46
C LEU A 23 -3.05 -9.25 -0.46
N LYS A 24 -2.34 -8.78 -1.48
CA LYS A 24 -0.88 -8.85 -1.54
C LYS A 24 -0.30 -7.58 -0.93
N ALA A 25 0.79 -7.72 -0.17
CA ALA A 25 1.54 -6.57 0.32
C ALA A 25 2.19 -5.83 -0.84
N ILE A 26 2.24 -4.50 -0.74
CA ILE A 26 2.88 -3.65 -1.75
C ILE A 26 4.39 -3.63 -1.48
N GLY A 27 5.18 -3.78 -2.54
CA GLY A 27 6.64 -3.66 -2.46
C GLY A 27 7.05 -2.20 -2.24
N LEU A 28 7.82 -1.95 -1.18
CA LEU A 28 8.38 -0.63 -0.86
C LEU A 28 9.88 -0.63 -1.12
N SER A 29 10.37 0.42 -1.78
CA SER A 29 11.79 0.68 -2.02
C SER A 29 12.32 1.75 -1.07
N ARG A 30 13.61 1.71 -0.72
CA ARG A 30 14.25 2.78 0.06
C ARG A 30 14.51 3.99 -0.81
N CYS A 31 14.18 5.19 -0.30
CA CYS A 31 14.51 6.44 -0.97
C CYS A 31 16.03 6.68 -0.91
N PRO A 32 16.70 7.00 -2.03
CA PRO A 32 18.15 7.26 -2.04
C PRO A 32 18.56 8.56 -1.34
N GLN A 33 17.63 9.49 -1.09
CA GLN A 33 17.93 10.79 -0.46
C GLN A 33 17.69 10.81 1.05
N CYS A 34 16.63 10.16 1.53
CA CYS A 34 16.23 10.21 2.94
C CYS A 34 16.11 8.83 3.62
N GLY A 35 16.30 7.73 2.89
CA GLY A 35 16.20 6.37 3.42
C GLY A 35 14.78 5.88 3.74
N ALA A 36 13.77 6.75 3.69
CA ALA A 36 12.37 6.39 3.96
C ALA A 36 11.82 5.37 2.95
N PRO A 37 10.86 4.51 3.35
CA PRO A 37 10.17 3.63 2.42
C PRO A 37 9.32 4.44 1.43
N THR A 38 9.39 4.06 0.17
CA THR A 38 8.74 4.74 -0.95
C THR A 38 8.12 3.72 -1.89
N LEU A 39 7.04 4.12 -2.56
CA LEU A 39 6.49 3.34 -3.64
C LEU A 39 7.38 3.46 -4.88
N PRO A 40 7.58 2.37 -5.64
CA PRO A 40 8.32 2.44 -6.89
C PRO A 40 7.63 3.40 -7.85
N HIS A 41 8.42 4.13 -8.64
CA HIS A 41 7.95 5.13 -9.61
C HIS A 41 7.19 6.34 -9.04
N GLN A 42 7.13 6.53 -7.72
CA GLN A 42 6.54 7.71 -7.10
C GLN A 42 7.60 8.63 -6.48
N ALA A 43 7.27 9.92 -6.39
CA ALA A 43 8.06 10.84 -5.60
C ALA A 43 7.97 10.47 -4.11
N CYS A 44 9.10 10.62 -3.39
CA CYS A 44 9.12 10.31 -1.98
C CYS A 44 8.17 11.25 -1.21
N PRO A 45 7.21 10.74 -0.41
CA PRO A 45 6.30 11.59 0.35
C PRO A 45 7.00 12.32 1.51
N ALA A 46 8.16 11.82 1.96
CA ALA A 46 8.91 12.42 3.06
C ALA A 46 9.77 13.61 2.59
N CYS A 47 10.51 13.47 1.48
CA CYS A 47 11.43 14.50 1.01
C CYS A 47 11.00 15.20 -0.29
N GLY A 48 9.98 14.69 -1.00
CA GLY A 48 9.46 15.33 -2.22
C GLY A 48 10.33 15.14 -3.47
N PHE A 49 11.40 14.35 -3.35
CA PHE A 49 12.34 14.07 -4.43
C PHE A 49 11.95 12.83 -5.24
N TYR A 50 12.16 12.91 -6.55
CA TYR A 50 12.10 11.79 -7.49
C TYR A 50 13.28 11.89 -8.46
N LYS A 51 14.08 10.82 -8.58
CA LYS A 51 15.27 10.77 -9.48
C LYS A 51 16.18 12.00 -9.37
N GLY A 52 16.44 12.45 -8.14
CA GLY A 52 17.32 13.60 -7.87
C GLY A 52 16.72 14.98 -8.16
N ARG A 53 15.45 15.08 -8.57
CA ARG A 53 14.74 16.35 -8.77
C ARG A 53 13.71 16.57 -7.69
N SER A 54 13.57 17.81 -7.21
CA SER A 54 12.50 18.22 -6.30
C SER A 54 11.21 18.40 -7.10
N VAL A 55 10.30 17.42 -7.01
CA VAL A 55 9.03 17.43 -7.75
C VAL A 55 7.91 18.01 -6.89
N ILE A 56 7.98 17.79 -5.57
CA ILE A 56 6.99 18.28 -4.62
C ILE A 56 7.66 19.35 -3.76
N LYS A 57 7.14 20.58 -3.80
CA LYS A 57 7.51 21.65 -2.86
C LYS A 57 6.86 21.34 -1.50
N ILE A 58 7.46 20.45 -0.73
CA ILE A 58 7.01 20.17 0.64
C ILE A 58 7.46 21.35 1.50
N LYS A 59 6.50 22.16 1.97
CA LYS A 59 6.76 23.11 3.07
C LYS A 59 7.12 22.27 4.30
N GLU A 60 8.27 22.56 4.89
CA GLU A 60 8.89 21.83 5.99
C GLU A 60 7.87 21.32 7.02
N LYS A 61 7.74 20.00 7.16
CA LYS A 61 7.18 19.41 8.38
C LYS A 61 8.34 18.99 9.27
N LYS A 62 8.63 19.84 10.27
CA LYS A 62 9.44 19.52 11.45
C LYS A 62 8.99 18.16 11.99
N GLY A 63 9.99 17.31 12.24
CA GLY A 63 9.80 15.90 12.59
C GLY A 63 8.88 15.66 13.77
N LYS A 64 8.27 14.47 13.78
CA LYS A 64 7.79 13.84 15.00
C LYS A 64 8.48 12.50 15.13
N GLY A 65 9.18 12.37 16.25
CA GLY A 65 10.15 11.33 16.53
C GLY A 65 9.56 9.94 16.75
N LYS A 66 10.51 9.01 16.82
CA LYS A 66 10.38 7.66 17.38
C LYS A 66 9.40 7.63 18.55
N LYS A 67 8.45 6.70 18.50
CA LYS A 67 7.91 6.05 19.70
C LYS A 67 8.14 4.55 19.53
N GLU A 68 8.64 3.98 20.62
CA GLU A 68 9.08 2.59 20.84
C GLU A 68 8.08 1.53 20.38
#